data_AF-A0A9W9SG64-F1
#
_entry.id   AF-A0A9W9SG64-F1
#
_cell.length_a   1.000
_cell.length_b   1.000
_cell.length_c   1.000
_cell.angle_alpha   90.00
_cell.angle_beta   90.00
_cell.angle_gamma   90.00
#
_symmetry.space_group_name_H-M   'P 1'
#
loop_
_entity.id
_entity.type
_entity.pdbx_description
1 polymer ?
#
loop_
_entity_poly.entity_id
_entity_poly.type
_entity_poly.pdbx_seq_one_letter_code
_entity_poly.pdbx_strand_id
1 'polypeptide(L)'
;MSNQRVTRPRIDRSVTLHCVGDWGQANFHRILSWLSQEFCDRAGPKSRTAIWSLRDGGLDSVLQVFNGEADLGISTPATLLKASLLGEEIFQKTGPMPSLRALAVLPQRDRLMFAAASGLNISSFADIRDRKLPLRIAVSEDDGTNFIGYISARVLEAHGLDEETMHSWGGSWVKACRPEQVIDLFQTGQADAVIQEAIMTPWWRDLIESRALLPVEMEDAALAKLLGRDGFQRSSVKADFWSNLTHDIQCVDFSDFVVIVRDDMPHDIAHLLTWCLVETRDVLEAQYRHIPPDQSPLSYPLQPAKMAQSTIPLHPAAEQFYRREGYLQDSDTPF
;
A
#
# COMPACT_ATOMS: atom_id res chain seq x y z
N MET A 1 -27.46 -25.00 -11.12
CA MET A 1 -26.42 -25.09 -10.05
C MET A 1 -26.96 -24.37 -8.84
N SER A 2 -27.01 -25.06 -7.71
CA SER A 2 -27.72 -24.66 -6.49
C SER A 2 -27.18 -23.34 -5.94
N ASN A 3 -28.04 -22.32 -5.89
CA ASN A 3 -27.80 -21.04 -5.25
C ASN A 3 -27.89 -21.23 -3.72
N GLN A 4 -26.91 -21.90 -3.11
CA GLN A 4 -26.76 -21.92 -1.66
C GLN A 4 -26.42 -20.50 -1.24
N ARG A 5 -27.41 -19.76 -0.73
CA ARG A 5 -27.18 -18.47 -0.08
C ARG A 5 -26.12 -18.68 0.98
N VAL A 6 -24.98 -18.01 0.86
CA VAL A 6 -23.96 -17.94 1.90
C VAL A 6 -24.66 -17.59 3.20
N THR A 7 -24.67 -18.52 4.16
CA THR A 7 -25.32 -18.31 5.46
C THR A 7 -24.66 -17.11 6.11
N ARG A 8 -25.41 -16.03 6.34
CA ARG A 8 -24.87 -14.81 6.95
C ARG A 8 -24.36 -15.16 8.37
N PRO A 9 -23.04 -15.10 8.63
CA PRO A 9 -22.50 -15.42 9.93
C PRO A 9 -22.93 -14.37 10.96
N ARG A 10 -23.09 -14.81 12.20
CA ARG A 10 -23.45 -13.96 13.33
C ARG A 10 -22.68 -14.42 14.57
N ILE A 11 -22.28 -13.46 15.39
CA ILE A 11 -21.68 -13.70 16.71
C ILE A 11 -22.65 -13.19 17.77
N ASP A 12 -23.14 -14.06 18.66
CA ASP A 12 -24.13 -13.65 19.66
C ASP A 12 -23.52 -12.87 20.83
N ARG A 13 -22.24 -13.13 21.16
CA ARG A 13 -21.53 -12.41 22.21
C ARG A 13 -21.14 -11.01 21.74
N SER A 14 -21.07 -10.08 22.68
CA SER A 14 -20.55 -8.74 22.40
C SER A 14 -19.03 -8.77 22.36
N VAL A 15 -18.46 -8.15 21.32
CA VAL A 15 -17.01 -8.11 21.07
C VAL A 15 -16.55 -6.66 20.99
N THR A 16 -15.45 -6.33 21.65
CA THR A 16 -14.72 -5.08 21.37
C THR A 16 -13.60 -5.41 20.41
N LEU A 17 -13.55 -4.75 19.25
CA LEU A 17 -12.50 -4.92 18.25
C LEU A 17 -11.63 -3.65 18.20
N HIS A 18 -10.33 -3.80 18.42
CA HIS A 18 -9.35 -2.73 18.31
C HIS A 18 -8.70 -2.80 16.93
N CYS A 19 -8.91 -1.77 16.12
CA CYS A 19 -8.32 -1.65 14.80
C CYS A 19 -7.28 -0.53 14.78
N VAL A 20 -6.26 -0.66 13.94
CA VAL A 20 -5.30 0.40 13.65
C VAL A 20 -5.39 0.80 12.18
N GLY A 21 -5.59 2.09 11.92
CA GLY A 21 -5.71 2.67 10.58
C GLY A 21 -4.53 3.57 10.22
N ASP A 22 -4.71 4.40 9.18
CA ASP A 22 -3.78 5.47 8.78
C ASP A 22 -3.85 6.69 9.71
N TRP A 23 -3.51 7.89 9.24
CA TRP A 23 -3.60 9.15 9.98
C TRP A 23 -5.00 9.80 10.04
N GLY A 24 -6.05 9.04 9.74
CA GLY A 24 -7.45 9.43 9.89
C GLY A 24 -8.13 9.90 8.60
N GLN A 25 -7.36 10.17 7.55
CA GLN A 25 -7.87 10.75 6.29
C GLN A 25 -7.64 9.88 5.06
N ALA A 26 -6.87 8.80 5.17
CA ALA A 26 -6.59 7.93 4.04
C ALA A 26 -7.56 6.74 3.99
N ASN A 27 -7.28 5.80 3.08
CA ASN A 27 -8.23 4.73 2.76
C ASN A 27 -8.37 3.69 3.87
N PHE A 28 -7.40 3.54 4.77
CA PHE A 28 -7.48 2.51 5.82
C PHE A 28 -8.59 2.85 6.79
N HIS A 29 -8.72 4.11 7.21
CA HIS A 29 -9.85 4.56 8.03
C HIS A 29 -11.20 4.32 7.34
N ARG A 30 -11.27 4.53 6.03
CA ARG A 30 -12.50 4.31 5.25
C ARG A 30 -12.89 2.84 5.17
N ILE A 31 -11.91 1.96 4.92
CA ILE A 31 -12.10 0.50 4.92
C ILE A 31 -12.53 0.02 6.31
N LEU A 32 -11.83 0.46 7.36
CA LEU A 32 -12.11 0.07 8.75
C LEU A 32 -13.46 0.60 9.25
N SER A 33 -13.89 1.79 8.79
CA SER A 33 -15.21 2.34 9.13
C SER A 33 -16.33 1.50 8.53
N TRP A 34 -16.19 1.08 7.26
CA TRP A 34 -17.13 0.16 6.63
C TRP A 34 -17.17 -1.20 7.36
N LEU A 35 -16.01 -1.80 7.65
CA LEU A 35 -15.95 -3.05 8.40
C LEU A 35 -16.53 -2.94 9.80
N SER A 36 -16.33 -1.80 10.46
CA SER A 36 -16.89 -1.53 11.80
C SER A 36 -18.41 -1.62 11.79
N GLN A 37 -19.06 -1.03 10.78
CA GLN A 37 -20.52 -1.13 10.63
C GLN A 37 -20.94 -2.58 10.39
N GLU A 38 -20.35 -3.23 9.38
CA GLU A 38 -20.77 -4.59 8.98
C GLU A 38 -20.53 -5.63 10.08
N PHE A 39 -19.46 -5.48 10.85
CA PHE A 39 -19.16 -6.31 12.02
C PHE A 39 -20.18 -6.09 13.14
N CYS A 40 -20.41 -4.83 13.55
CA CYS A 40 -21.33 -4.52 14.66
C CYS A 40 -22.77 -4.95 14.37
N ASP A 41 -23.23 -4.83 13.12
CA ASP A 41 -24.57 -5.27 12.69
C ASP A 41 -24.77 -6.79 12.81
N ARG A 42 -23.68 -7.56 12.92
CA ARG A 42 -23.64 -9.04 12.95
C ARG A 42 -23.05 -9.61 14.24
N ALA A 43 -22.66 -8.77 15.18
CA ALA A 43 -22.13 -9.17 16.48
C ALA A 43 -23.16 -8.90 17.60
N GLY A 44 -22.84 -9.27 18.83
CA GLY A 44 -23.74 -9.05 19.98
C GLY A 44 -24.07 -7.57 20.19
N PRO A 45 -25.19 -7.23 20.84
CA PRO A 45 -25.76 -5.88 20.85
C PRO A 45 -24.91 -4.82 21.57
N LYS A 46 -23.86 -5.20 22.31
CA LYS A 46 -22.90 -4.26 22.93
C LYS A 46 -21.52 -4.30 22.25
N SER A 47 -21.44 -4.90 21.06
CA SER A 47 -20.22 -4.89 20.28
C SER A 47 -19.86 -3.47 19.87
N ARG A 48 -18.56 -3.21 19.81
CA ARG A 48 -18.03 -1.89 19.47
C ARG A 48 -16.67 -2.04 18.83
N THR A 49 -16.28 -1.06 18.05
CA THR A 49 -14.96 -0.97 17.46
C THR A 49 -14.25 0.30 17.92
N ALA A 50 -12.94 0.26 17.96
CA ALA A 50 -12.08 1.44 18.05
C ALA A 50 -11.15 1.43 16.84
N ILE A 51 -10.94 2.58 16.20
CA ILE A 51 -9.93 2.75 15.16
C ILE A 51 -8.89 3.73 15.69
N TRP A 52 -7.68 3.23 15.93
CA TRP A 52 -6.54 4.03 16.36
C TRP A 52 -5.87 4.63 15.13
N SER A 53 -5.69 5.95 15.13
CA SER A 53 -4.97 6.64 14.06
C SER A 53 -3.47 6.66 14.34
N LEU A 54 -2.69 6.36 13.32
CA LEU A 54 -1.23 6.50 13.35
C LEU A 54 -0.82 7.91 12.98
N ARG A 55 0.36 8.34 13.40
CA ARG A 55 0.86 9.67 13.00
C ARG A 55 1.27 9.68 11.52
N ASP A 56 2.09 8.71 11.13
CA ASP A 56 2.79 8.73 9.83
C ASP A 56 2.67 7.41 9.03
N GLY A 57 2.09 6.35 9.63
CA GLY A 57 1.85 5.05 8.97
C GLY A 57 3.05 4.09 9.04
N GLY A 58 3.19 3.22 8.03
CA GLY A 58 4.32 2.28 7.92
C GLY A 58 4.28 1.12 8.92
N LEU A 59 5.43 0.85 9.53
CA LEU A 59 5.70 -0.31 10.38
C LEU A 59 4.81 -0.38 11.63
N ASP A 60 4.34 0.76 12.14
CA ASP A 60 3.53 0.85 13.35
C ASP A 60 2.25 0.02 13.29
N SER A 61 1.54 0.00 12.14
CA SER A 61 0.33 -0.80 11.97
C SER A 61 0.63 -2.30 12.13
N VAL A 62 1.72 -2.75 11.52
CA VAL A 62 2.17 -4.14 11.56
C VAL A 62 2.58 -4.53 12.99
N LEU A 63 3.33 -3.65 13.68
CA LEU A 63 3.79 -3.88 15.04
C LEU A 63 2.65 -3.92 16.06
N GLN A 64 1.69 -2.98 15.99
CA GLN A 64 0.55 -2.97 16.90
C GLN A 64 -0.29 -4.24 16.76
N VAL A 65 -0.51 -4.71 15.53
CA VAL A 65 -1.19 -5.98 15.30
C VAL A 65 -0.35 -7.13 15.83
N PHE A 66 0.93 -7.23 15.47
CA PHE A 66 1.80 -8.33 15.91
C PHE A 66 1.93 -8.44 17.43
N ASN A 67 2.06 -7.31 18.13
CA ASN A 67 2.19 -7.21 19.58
C ASN A 67 0.86 -7.42 20.33
N GLY A 68 -0.27 -7.52 19.62
CA GLY A 68 -1.59 -7.67 20.22
C GLY A 68 -2.14 -6.37 20.84
N GLU A 69 -1.60 -5.22 20.45
CA GLU A 69 -2.12 -3.90 20.82
C GLU A 69 -3.36 -3.53 19.98
N ALA A 70 -3.44 -4.08 18.76
CA ALA A 70 -4.60 -4.04 17.89
C ALA A 70 -4.96 -5.46 17.42
N ASP A 71 -6.25 -5.74 17.24
CA ASP A 71 -6.77 -7.01 16.71
C ASP A 71 -6.63 -7.07 15.19
N LEU A 72 -6.75 -5.92 14.50
CA LEU A 72 -6.75 -5.82 13.05
C LEU A 72 -6.08 -4.53 12.59
N GLY A 73 -5.31 -4.62 11.51
CA GLY A 73 -4.68 -3.47 10.86
C GLY A 73 -4.71 -3.59 9.34
N ILE A 74 -4.21 -2.55 8.66
CA ILE A 74 -3.99 -2.56 7.21
C ILE A 74 -2.55 -2.11 6.95
N SER A 75 -1.89 -2.77 6.00
CA SER A 75 -0.52 -2.45 5.60
C SER A 75 -0.37 -2.44 4.08
N THR A 76 0.55 -1.61 3.59
CA THR A 76 0.91 -1.46 2.17
C THR A 76 2.40 -1.13 2.06
N PRO A 77 3.13 -1.53 1.02
CA PRO A 77 2.69 -2.37 -0.10
C PRO A 77 2.63 -3.84 0.32
N ALA A 78 1.71 -4.59 -0.28
CA ALA A 78 1.57 -6.02 -0.04
C ALA A 78 2.88 -6.78 -0.28
N THR A 79 3.63 -6.38 -1.31
CA THR A 79 4.89 -7.01 -1.73
C THR A 79 5.97 -6.99 -0.66
N LEU A 80 5.97 -5.99 0.24
CA LEU A 80 6.95 -5.86 1.32
C LEU A 80 6.58 -6.72 2.54
N LEU A 81 5.29 -6.98 2.74
CA LEU A 81 4.81 -7.63 3.96
C LEU A 81 5.30 -9.08 4.12
N LYS A 82 5.71 -9.75 3.04
CA LYS A 82 6.32 -11.09 3.11
C LYS A 82 7.60 -11.10 3.96
N ALA A 83 8.42 -10.07 3.85
CA ALA A 83 9.66 -9.94 4.63
C ALA A 83 9.42 -9.88 6.14
N SER A 84 8.20 -9.48 6.57
CA SER A 84 7.83 -9.39 7.99
C SER A 84 7.91 -10.75 8.70
N LEU A 85 7.61 -11.85 8.00
CA LEU A 85 7.55 -13.19 8.59
C LEU A 85 8.93 -13.69 9.01
N LEU A 86 9.98 -13.31 8.27
CA LEU A 86 11.36 -13.71 8.51
C LEU A 86 12.20 -12.59 9.18
N GLY A 87 11.65 -11.39 9.32
CA GLY A 87 12.38 -10.24 9.86
C GLY A 87 13.43 -9.72 8.88
N GLU A 88 13.12 -9.73 7.60
CA GLU A 88 14.02 -9.28 6.52
C GLU A 88 13.70 -7.84 6.09
N GLU A 89 14.51 -7.28 5.19
CA GLU A 89 14.35 -5.91 4.68
C GLU A 89 14.18 -4.86 5.81
N ILE A 90 13.10 -4.08 5.82
CA ILE A 90 12.86 -3.06 6.86
C ILE A 90 12.62 -3.68 8.25
N PHE A 91 12.22 -4.94 8.32
CA PHE A 91 11.86 -5.63 9.56
C PHE A 91 13.07 -6.20 10.33
N GLN A 92 14.30 -6.04 9.83
CA GLN A 92 15.51 -6.56 10.48
C GLN A 92 15.70 -6.07 11.92
N LYS A 93 15.33 -4.82 12.21
CA LYS A 93 15.46 -4.25 13.55
C LYS A 93 14.36 -4.72 14.50
N THR A 94 13.19 -5.05 13.99
CA THR A 94 12.04 -5.51 14.79
C THR A 94 12.03 -7.02 14.99
N GLY A 95 12.66 -7.76 14.08
CA GLY A 95 12.67 -9.22 14.07
C GLY A 95 11.46 -9.85 13.35
N PRO A 96 11.44 -11.19 13.26
CA PRO A 96 10.40 -11.94 12.56
C PRO A 96 9.05 -11.87 13.27
N MET A 97 7.98 -11.79 12.48
CA MET A 97 6.60 -11.68 12.93
C MET A 97 5.73 -12.86 12.41
N PRO A 98 6.03 -14.11 12.80
CA PRO A 98 5.45 -15.31 12.18
C PRO A 98 3.96 -15.54 12.49
N SER A 99 3.39 -14.84 13.47
CA SER A 99 1.96 -14.92 13.82
C SER A 99 1.07 -14.03 12.95
N LEU A 100 1.64 -13.17 12.10
CA LEU A 100 0.86 -12.34 11.20
C LEU A 100 0.08 -13.20 10.19
N ARG A 101 -1.18 -12.87 10.01
CA ARG A 101 -2.09 -13.48 9.03
C ARG A 101 -2.83 -12.40 8.26
N ALA A 102 -3.25 -12.73 7.04
CA ALA A 102 -4.14 -11.89 6.26
C ALA A 102 -5.60 -12.39 6.30
N LEU A 103 -6.54 -11.47 6.24
CA LEU A 103 -7.96 -11.78 5.95
C LEU A 103 -8.30 -11.55 4.48
N ALA A 104 -7.70 -10.53 3.87
CA ALA A 104 -7.88 -10.19 2.46
C ALA A 104 -6.75 -9.27 1.98
N VAL A 105 -6.51 -9.28 0.67
CA VAL A 105 -5.82 -8.22 -0.06
C VAL A 105 -6.86 -7.36 -0.78
N LEU A 106 -6.81 -6.04 -0.59
CA LEU A 106 -7.70 -5.08 -1.22
C LEU A 106 -6.92 -4.30 -2.28
N PRO A 107 -7.39 -4.27 -3.54
CA PRO A 107 -6.59 -3.76 -4.63
C PRO A 107 -6.48 -2.23 -4.59
N GLN A 108 -5.27 -1.73 -4.70
CA GLN A 108 -4.93 -0.35 -5.02
C GLN A 108 -3.78 -0.42 -6.01
N ARG A 109 -4.07 -0.17 -7.29
CA ARG A 109 -3.08 -0.26 -8.37
C ARG A 109 -2.09 0.91 -8.32
N ASP A 110 -1.22 0.93 -7.32
CA ASP A 110 -0.30 2.03 -7.04
C ASP A 110 1.12 1.79 -7.51
N ARG A 111 1.86 2.86 -7.76
CA ARG A 111 3.22 2.84 -8.30
C ARG A 111 4.06 3.84 -7.54
N LEU A 112 5.24 3.43 -7.11
CA LEU A 112 6.25 4.36 -6.65
C LEU A 112 7.01 4.89 -7.87
N MET A 113 6.91 6.18 -8.14
CA MET A 113 7.49 6.79 -9.33
C MET A 113 8.35 8.01 -9.01
N PHE A 114 9.27 8.33 -9.91
CA PHE A 114 10.08 9.54 -9.88
C PHE A 114 9.60 10.53 -10.95
N ALA A 115 9.51 11.80 -10.61
CA ALA A 115 9.24 12.88 -11.55
C ALA A 115 10.09 14.11 -11.23
N ALA A 116 10.45 14.88 -12.25
CA ALA A 116 11.26 16.09 -12.11
C ALA A 116 10.59 17.31 -12.76
N ALA A 117 10.94 18.51 -12.30
CA ALA A 117 10.43 19.75 -12.86
C ALA A 117 10.71 19.83 -14.37
N SER A 118 9.68 20.19 -15.15
CA SER A 118 9.81 20.27 -16.61
C SER A 118 10.90 21.26 -17.07
N GLY A 119 11.13 22.34 -16.32
CA GLY A 119 12.17 23.34 -16.61
C GLY A 119 13.61 22.84 -16.55
N LEU A 120 13.86 21.66 -15.96
CA LEU A 120 15.22 21.09 -15.84
C LEU A 120 15.69 20.40 -17.12
N ASN A 121 14.76 20.12 -18.05
CA ASN A 121 15.01 19.39 -19.29
C ASN A 121 15.76 18.07 -19.05
N ILE A 122 15.19 17.23 -18.18
CA ILE A 122 15.69 15.89 -17.86
C ILE A 122 14.75 14.88 -18.53
N SER A 123 15.32 13.90 -19.22
CA SER A 123 14.58 12.79 -19.84
C SER A 123 14.91 11.43 -19.25
N SER A 124 16.01 11.33 -18.50
CA SER A 124 16.49 10.08 -17.91
C SER A 124 17.26 10.32 -16.62
N PHE A 125 17.42 9.28 -15.80
CA PHE A 125 18.34 9.31 -14.66
C PHE A 125 19.81 9.50 -15.09
N ALA A 126 20.19 9.03 -16.29
CA ALA A 126 21.51 9.28 -16.86
C ALA A 126 21.78 10.77 -17.07
N ASP A 127 20.80 11.54 -17.56
CA ASP A 127 20.94 12.99 -17.70
C ASP A 127 21.27 13.67 -16.36
N ILE A 128 20.64 13.21 -15.27
CA ILE A 128 20.87 13.75 -13.92
C ILE A 128 22.31 13.50 -13.49
N ARG A 129 22.81 12.26 -13.68
CA ARG A 129 24.17 11.85 -13.31
C ARG A 129 25.24 12.50 -14.17
N ASP A 130 25.06 12.52 -15.48
CA ASP A 130 26.06 13.03 -16.44
C ASP A 130 26.25 14.54 -16.30
N ARG A 131 25.17 15.26 -16.01
CA ARG A 131 25.18 16.70 -15.76
C ARG A 131 25.44 17.06 -14.29
N LYS A 132 25.46 16.07 -13.39
CA LYS A 132 25.58 16.24 -11.93
C LYS A 132 24.64 17.31 -11.40
N LEU A 133 23.35 17.17 -11.71
CA LEU A 133 22.38 18.21 -11.37
C LEU A 133 22.19 18.31 -9.84
N PRO A 134 22.26 19.51 -9.24
CA PRO A 134 22.05 19.72 -7.81
C PRO A 134 20.58 19.65 -7.43
N LEU A 135 19.92 18.49 -7.66
CA LEU A 135 18.49 18.36 -7.41
C LEU A 135 18.19 18.36 -5.90
N ARG A 136 17.16 19.10 -5.52
CA ARG A 136 16.45 18.91 -4.25
C ARG A 136 15.34 17.90 -4.47
N ILE A 137 15.52 16.67 -4.02
CA ILE A 137 14.57 15.57 -4.25
C ILE A 137 13.64 15.47 -3.04
N ALA A 138 12.35 15.72 -3.23
CA ALA A 138 11.35 15.44 -2.22
C ALA A 138 11.15 13.93 -2.09
N VAL A 139 11.27 13.42 -0.86
CA VAL A 139 11.22 11.99 -0.56
C VAL A 139 10.61 11.76 0.82
N SER A 140 9.91 10.63 1.00
CA SER A 140 9.51 10.21 2.34
C SER A 140 10.73 9.85 3.19
N GLU A 141 10.75 10.21 4.47
CA GLU A 141 11.86 9.88 5.37
C GLU A 141 12.05 8.36 5.52
N ASP A 142 13.28 7.85 5.34
CA ASP A 142 13.65 6.48 5.73
C ASP A 142 14.20 6.49 7.16
N ASP A 143 13.30 6.48 8.14
CA ASP A 143 13.64 6.39 9.57
C ASP A 143 13.72 4.93 10.08
N GLY A 144 13.62 3.96 9.17
CA GLY A 144 13.51 2.54 9.48
C GLY A 144 12.10 2.07 9.87
N THR A 145 11.09 2.92 9.77
CA THR A 145 9.67 2.58 10.04
C THR A 145 8.77 2.92 8.85
N ASN A 146 9.12 3.93 8.05
CA ASN A 146 8.33 4.36 6.90
C ASN A 146 8.61 3.51 5.64
N PHE A 147 7.64 2.71 5.20
CA PHE A 147 7.78 1.86 4.02
C PHE A 147 7.99 2.62 2.71
N ILE A 148 7.38 3.80 2.55
CA ILE A 148 7.55 4.63 1.37
C ILE A 148 8.99 5.15 1.31
N GLY A 149 9.48 5.71 2.42
CA GLY A 149 10.85 6.22 2.53
C GLY A 149 11.87 5.11 2.30
N TYR A 150 11.67 3.95 2.91
CA TYR A 150 12.51 2.77 2.75
C TYR A 150 12.69 2.35 1.29
N ILE A 151 11.59 2.19 0.54
CA ILE A 151 11.63 1.77 -0.87
C ILE A 151 12.19 2.91 -1.73
N SER A 152 11.78 4.16 -1.49
CA SER A 152 12.27 5.34 -2.22
C SER A 152 13.77 5.51 -2.13
N ALA A 153 14.34 5.37 -0.92
CA ALA A 153 15.77 5.48 -0.70
C ALA A 153 16.56 4.46 -1.54
N ARG A 154 16.15 3.19 -1.51
CA ARG A 154 16.79 2.11 -2.27
C ARG A 154 16.64 2.27 -3.78
N VAL A 155 15.52 2.82 -4.25
CA VAL A 155 15.34 3.18 -5.66
C VAL A 155 16.31 4.28 -6.06
N LEU A 156 16.39 5.37 -5.30
CA LEU A 156 17.32 6.47 -5.57
C LEU A 156 18.77 6.01 -5.53
N GLU A 157 19.16 5.22 -4.53
CA GLU A 157 20.50 4.59 -4.42
C GLU A 157 20.82 3.72 -5.65
N ALA A 158 19.89 2.87 -6.10
CA ALA A 158 20.10 2.01 -7.26
C ALA A 158 20.37 2.81 -8.55
N HIS A 159 19.80 4.02 -8.62
CA HIS A 159 19.98 5.02 -9.66
C HIS A 159 21.19 5.95 -9.46
N GLY A 160 21.96 5.81 -8.39
CA GLY A 160 23.10 6.67 -8.07
C GLY A 160 22.70 8.08 -7.65
N LEU A 161 21.53 8.22 -7.02
CA LEU A 161 20.99 9.47 -6.49
C LEU A 161 20.85 9.42 -4.95
N ASP A 162 21.73 8.67 -4.28
CA ASP A 162 21.79 8.66 -2.81
C ASP A 162 22.08 10.06 -2.23
N GLU A 163 21.79 10.25 -0.95
CA GLU A 163 21.84 11.56 -0.28
C GLU A 163 23.26 12.16 -0.31
N GLU A 164 24.30 11.34 -0.14
CA GLU A 164 25.71 11.77 -0.23
C GLU A 164 26.04 12.26 -1.65
N THR A 165 25.62 11.52 -2.66
CA THR A 165 25.83 11.87 -4.06
C THR A 165 25.12 13.18 -4.40
N MET A 166 23.87 13.37 -3.97
CA MET A 166 23.14 14.62 -4.19
C MET A 166 23.83 15.80 -3.51
N HIS A 167 24.29 15.63 -2.26
CA HIS A 167 25.05 16.66 -1.57
C HIS A 167 26.37 17.01 -2.27
N SER A 168 27.07 16.01 -2.83
CA SER A 168 28.32 16.24 -3.57
C SER A 168 28.12 17.11 -4.82
N TRP A 169 26.91 17.14 -5.38
CA TRP A 169 26.55 17.97 -6.53
C TRP A 169 25.97 19.32 -6.13
N GLY A 170 25.70 19.56 -4.85
CA GLY A 170 25.06 20.77 -4.31
C GLY A 170 23.53 20.65 -4.18
N GLY A 171 22.97 19.46 -4.37
CA GLY A 171 21.57 19.12 -4.10
C GLY A 171 21.35 18.57 -2.69
N SER A 172 20.17 18.00 -2.47
CA SER A 172 19.80 17.36 -1.20
C SER A 172 18.56 16.48 -1.34
N TRP A 173 18.31 15.63 -0.35
CA TRP A 173 16.98 15.11 -0.10
C TRP A 173 16.21 16.09 0.79
N VAL A 174 14.94 16.34 0.46
CA VAL A 174 14.02 17.17 1.26
C VAL A 174 12.94 16.23 1.78
N LYS A 175 13.00 15.96 3.08
CA LYS A 175 12.25 14.87 3.71
C LYS A 175 10.94 15.36 4.31
N ALA A 176 9.88 14.58 4.12
CA ALA A 176 8.64 14.67 4.87
C ALA A 176 8.11 13.25 5.14
N CYS A 177 7.08 13.08 5.98
CA CYS A 177 6.59 11.73 6.29
C CYS A 177 5.52 11.26 5.31
N ARG A 178 4.45 12.06 5.18
CA ARG A 178 3.22 11.65 4.48
C ARG A 178 3.22 12.04 2.99
N PRO A 179 2.53 11.29 2.11
CA PRO A 179 2.56 11.53 0.67
C PRO A 179 2.23 12.97 0.25
N GLU A 180 1.18 13.56 0.82
CA GLU A 180 0.78 14.92 0.47
C GLU A 180 1.80 15.97 0.92
N GLN A 181 2.52 15.72 2.02
CA GLN A 181 3.57 16.62 2.49
C GLN A 181 4.78 16.58 1.56
N VAL A 182 5.13 15.38 1.07
CA VAL A 182 6.22 15.21 0.09
C VAL A 182 5.89 15.93 -1.22
N ILE A 183 4.65 15.85 -1.70
CA ILE A 183 4.21 16.57 -2.90
C ILE A 183 4.19 18.09 -2.68
N ASP A 184 3.77 18.54 -1.50
CA ASP A 184 3.72 19.98 -1.14
C ASP A 184 5.12 20.63 -1.16
N LEU A 185 6.19 19.89 -0.86
CA LEU A 185 7.57 20.38 -0.99
C LEU A 185 7.89 20.83 -2.42
N PHE A 186 7.37 20.14 -3.44
CA PHE A 186 7.50 20.58 -4.82
C PHE A 186 6.61 21.80 -5.10
N GLN A 187 5.34 21.75 -4.69
CA GLN A 187 4.37 22.82 -4.93
C GLN A 187 4.80 24.17 -4.32
N THR A 188 5.49 24.13 -3.18
CA THR A 188 6.02 25.30 -2.47
C THR A 188 7.42 25.72 -2.94
N GLY A 189 7.98 25.06 -3.96
CA GLY A 189 9.29 25.38 -4.54
C GLY A 189 10.49 24.96 -3.70
N GLN A 190 10.28 24.12 -2.68
CA GLN A 190 11.33 23.58 -1.82
C GLN A 190 12.07 22.39 -2.46
N ALA A 191 11.46 21.75 -3.45
CA ALA A 191 12.04 20.63 -4.20
C ALA A 191 11.95 20.84 -5.72
N ASP A 192 12.85 20.17 -6.45
CA ASP A 192 12.97 20.20 -7.91
C ASP A 192 12.50 18.89 -8.56
N ALA A 193 12.46 17.80 -7.77
CA ALA A 193 11.98 16.49 -8.17
C ALA A 193 11.28 15.79 -6.99
N VAL A 194 10.48 14.76 -7.28
CA VAL A 194 9.72 14.00 -6.29
C VAL A 194 9.83 12.51 -6.59
N ILE A 195 10.00 11.69 -5.56
CA ILE A 195 9.70 10.25 -5.59
C ILE A 195 8.60 9.94 -4.59
N GLN A 196 7.45 9.44 -5.06
CA GLN A 196 6.29 9.17 -4.21
C GLN A 196 5.29 8.18 -4.87
N GLU A 197 4.48 7.52 -4.05
CA GLU A 197 3.33 6.68 -4.43
C GLU A 197 2.02 7.50 -4.44
N ALA A 198 0.86 6.85 -4.38
CA ALA A 198 -0.46 7.47 -4.44
C ALA A 198 -0.72 8.22 -5.76
N ILE A 199 -0.24 7.67 -6.88
CA ILE A 199 -0.21 8.38 -8.18
C ILE A 199 -1.60 8.72 -8.73
N MET A 200 -2.64 8.06 -8.23
CA MET A 200 -4.02 8.33 -8.63
C MET A 200 -4.62 9.59 -7.99
N THR A 201 -3.96 10.13 -6.96
CA THR A 201 -4.45 11.29 -6.21
C THR A 201 -4.46 12.58 -7.05
N PRO A 202 -5.32 13.56 -6.70
CA PRO A 202 -5.33 14.86 -7.37
C PRO A 202 -3.96 15.56 -7.32
N TRP A 203 -3.21 15.42 -6.23
CA TRP A 203 -1.92 16.09 -6.05
C TRP A 203 -0.89 15.69 -7.12
N TRP A 204 -0.86 14.41 -7.49
CA TRP A 204 -0.06 13.92 -8.61
C TRP A 204 -0.65 14.32 -9.96
N ARG A 205 -1.94 14.04 -10.16
CA ARG A 205 -2.63 14.30 -11.43
C ARG A 205 -2.47 15.75 -11.89
N ASP A 206 -2.70 16.71 -11.00
CA ASP A 206 -2.64 18.13 -11.33
C ASP A 206 -1.23 18.55 -11.75
N LEU A 207 -0.19 18.03 -11.10
CA LEU A 207 1.21 18.34 -11.42
C LEU A 207 1.68 17.69 -12.72
N ILE A 208 1.26 16.45 -13.00
CA ILE A 208 1.61 15.77 -14.24
C ILE A 208 0.85 16.37 -15.41
N GLU A 209 -0.48 16.53 -15.32
CA GLU A 209 -1.31 17.00 -16.45
C GLU A 209 -1.04 18.46 -16.81
N SER A 210 -0.68 19.31 -15.83
CA SER A 210 -0.20 20.67 -16.08
C SER A 210 1.23 20.76 -16.63
N ARG A 211 1.94 19.64 -16.72
CA ARG A 211 3.37 19.54 -17.09
C ARG A 211 4.30 20.31 -16.15
N ALA A 212 3.91 20.49 -14.89
CA ALA A 212 4.80 21.00 -13.86
C ALA A 212 5.88 19.96 -13.52
N LEU A 213 5.47 18.70 -13.39
CA LEU A 213 6.33 17.53 -13.23
C LEU A 213 6.27 16.64 -14.48
N LEU A 214 7.41 16.07 -14.85
CA LEU A 214 7.53 15.07 -15.91
C LEU A 214 7.99 13.75 -15.27
N PRO A 215 7.25 12.63 -15.45
CA PRO A 215 7.70 11.31 -15.03
C PRO A 215 9.02 10.95 -15.70
N VAL A 216 9.96 10.38 -14.94
CA VAL A 216 11.21 9.84 -15.47
C VAL A 216 11.19 8.33 -15.32
N GLU A 217 11.38 7.62 -16.43
CA GLU A 217 11.38 6.16 -16.47
C GLU A 217 12.55 5.58 -15.66
N MET A 218 12.25 4.61 -14.78
CA MET A 218 13.27 3.88 -14.04
C MET A 218 14.06 2.96 -14.96
N GLU A 219 15.35 2.84 -14.69
CA GLU A 219 16.34 2.19 -15.56
C GLU A 219 16.33 0.68 -15.27
N ASP A 220 16.34 -0.14 -16.32
CA ASP A 220 16.39 -1.60 -16.20
C ASP A 220 17.53 -2.07 -15.29
N ALA A 221 18.71 -1.47 -15.43
CA ALA A 221 19.89 -1.81 -14.64
C ALA A 221 19.74 -1.43 -13.15
N ALA A 222 18.99 -0.36 -12.84
CA ALA A 222 18.71 0.02 -11.46
C ALA A 222 17.66 -0.92 -10.85
N LEU A 223 16.56 -1.16 -11.57
CA LEU A 223 15.52 -2.10 -11.13
C LEU A 223 16.08 -3.50 -10.90
N ALA A 224 16.95 -3.99 -11.80
CA ALA A 224 17.58 -5.31 -11.67
C ALA A 224 18.41 -5.49 -10.39
N LYS A 225 18.94 -4.42 -9.79
CA LYS A 225 19.65 -4.49 -8.49
C LYS A 225 18.70 -4.72 -7.31
N LEU A 226 17.42 -4.38 -7.47
CA LEU A 226 16.40 -4.46 -6.43
C LEU A 226 15.53 -5.71 -6.59
N LEU A 227 15.34 -6.19 -7.81
CA LEU A 227 14.53 -7.38 -8.09
C LEU A 227 15.02 -8.60 -7.31
N GLY A 228 14.06 -9.36 -6.78
CA GLY A 228 14.32 -10.54 -5.94
C GLY A 228 14.32 -10.25 -4.44
N ARG A 229 14.30 -8.97 -4.05
CA ARG A 229 14.07 -8.53 -2.67
C ARG A 229 12.57 -8.29 -2.44
N ASP A 230 12.07 -8.68 -1.29
CA ASP A 230 10.69 -8.41 -0.90
C ASP A 230 10.43 -6.89 -0.86
N GLY A 231 9.26 -6.47 -1.34
CA GLY A 231 8.92 -5.06 -1.54
C GLY A 231 9.36 -4.45 -2.87
N PHE A 232 10.21 -5.14 -3.65
CA PHE A 232 10.72 -4.62 -4.92
C PHE A 232 10.24 -5.46 -6.11
N GLN A 233 9.15 -5.01 -6.73
CA GLN A 233 8.63 -5.59 -7.95
C GLN A 233 8.59 -4.54 -9.06
N ARG A 234 8.93 -4.95 -10.27
CA ARG A 234 8.83 -4.10 -11.46
C ARG A 234 7.37 -3.90 -11.82
N SER A 235 7.03 -2.67 -12.15
CA SER A 235 5.70 -2.31 -12.62
C SER A 235 5.77 -1.18 -13.65
N SER A 236 4.61 -0.73 -14.12
CA SER A 236 4.51 0.42 -15.01
C SER A 236 3.25 1.25 -14.72
N VAL A 237 3.38 2.56 -14.88
CA VAL A 237 2.25 3.45 -15.13
C VAL A 237 1.90 3.29 -16.60
N LYS A 238 0.64 2.95 -16.90
CA LYS A 238 0.22 2.68 -18.28
C LYS A 238 0.00 3.97 -19.07
N ALA A 239 0.21 3.91 -20.38
CA ALA A 239 -0.29 4.93 -21.29
C ALA A 239 -1.77 5.25 -20.99
N ASP A 240 -2.16 6.50 -21.17
CA ASP A 240 -3.50 7.02 -20.89
C ASP A 240 -3.93 7.01 -19.40
N PHE A 241 -3.03 6.66 -18.47
CA PHE A 241 -3.32 6.81 -17.03
C PHE A 241 -3.57 8.28 -16.66
N TRP A 242 -2.74 9.19 -17.18
CA TRP A 242 -3.00 10.63 -17.23
C TRP A 242 -3.23 11.07 -18.67
N SER A 243 -4.00 12.13 -18.86
CA SER A 243 -4.42 12.61 -20.19
C SER A 243 -3.26 12.97 -21.13
N ASN A 244 -2.08 13.27 -20.58
CA ASN A 244 -0.89 13.65 -21.33
C ASN A 244 0.19 12.54 -21.39
N LEU A 245 -0.07 11.35 -20.84
CA LEU A 245 0.90 10.25 -20.82
C LEU A 245 0.67 9.30 -22.01
N THR A 246 1.55 9.35 -23.00
CA THR A 246 1.36 8.64 -24.29
C THR A 246 2.08 7.28 -24.39
N HIS A 247 2.81 6.88 -23.36
CA HIS A 247 3.55 5.61 -23.32
C HIS A 247 3.65 5.12 -21.87
N ASP A 248 3.97 3.83 -21.70
CA ASP A 248 4.18 3.24 -20.39
C ASP A 248 5.46 3.78 -19.73
N ILE A 249 5.43 4.06 -18.42
CA ILE A 249 6.58 4.47 -17.62
C ILE A 249 6.93 3.37 -16.64
N GLN A 250 8.13 2.81 -16.76
CA GLN A 250 8.64 1.78 -15.84
C GLN A 250 8.93 2.38 -14.46
N CYS A 251 8.50 1.66 -13.44
CA CYS A 251 8.57 2.08 -12.05
C CYS A 251 8.53 0.87 -11.10
N VAL A 252 8.49 1.13 -9.79
CA VAL A 252 8.34 0.09 -8.76
C VAL A 252 6.86 -0.05 -8.38
N ASP A 253 6.41 -1.30 -8.19
CA ASP A 253 5.08 -1.59 -7.69
C ASP A 253 4.95 -1.18 -6.22
N PHE A 254 3.85 -0.49 -5.89
CA PHE A 254 3.51 -0.15 -4.50
C PHE A 254 2.10 -0.64 -4.12
N SER A 255 1.56 -1.59 -4.88
CA SER A 255 0.29 -2.25 -4.62
C SER A 255 0.49 -3.37 -3.57
N ASP A 256 -0.51 -3.98 -2.95
CA ASP A 256 -1.90 -3.61 -2.69
C ASP A 256 -2.04 -3.43 -1.15
N PHE A 257 -3.26 -3.29 -0.63
CA PHE A 257 -3.51 -3.25 0.81
C PHE A 257 -3.74 -4.64 1.40
N VAL A 258 -3.02 -5.02 2.45
CA VAL A 258 -3.24 -6.28 3.17
C VAL A 258 -3.96 -6.00 4.48
N VAL A 259 -5.13 -6.63 4.68
CA VAL A 259 -5.85 -6.61 5.96
C VAL A 259 -5.23 -7.66 6.87
N ILE A 260 -4.50 -7.21 7.89
CA ILE A 260 -3.67 -8.05 8.75
C ILE A 260 -4.31 -8.27 10.12
N VAL A 261 -4.09 -9.47 10.66
CA VAL A 261 -4.51 -9.92 12.00
C VAL A 261 -3.45 -10.86 12.59
N ARG A 262 -3.62 -11.28 13.85
CA ARG A 262 -2.84 -12.39 14.43
C ARG A 262 -3.50 -13.74 14.18
N ASP A 263 -2.70 -14.79 14.19
CA ASP A 263 -3.15 -16.18 14.07
C ASP A 263 -3.99 -16.68 15.25
N ASP A 264 -3.97 -15.98 16.39
CA ASP A 264 -4.81 -16.26 17.56
C ASP A 264 -6.14 -15.49 17.58
N MET A 265 -6.45 -14.71 16.54
CA MET A 265 -7.78 -14.11 16.38
C MET A 265 -8.85 -15.20 16.45
N PRO A 266 -9.89 -15.08 17.29
CA PRO A 266 -10.93 -16.10 17.38
C PRO A 266 -11.52 -16.43 16.02
N HIS A 267 -11.61 -17.73 15.72
CA HIS A 267 -11.97 -18.23 14.40
C HIS A 267 -13.29 -17.65 13.87
N ASP A 268 -14.29 -17.47 14.73
CA ASP A 268 -15.58 -16.91 14.35
C ASP A 268 -15.52 -15.40 14.05
N ILE A 269 -14.65 -14.65 14.73
CA ILE A 269 -14.37 -13.23 14.45
C ILE A 269 -13.67 -13.11 13.09
N ALA A 270 -12.59 -13.88 12.87
CA ALA A 270 -11.88 -13.88 11.59
C ALA A 270 -12.78 -14.31 10.42
N HIS A 271 -13.65 -15.31 10.64
CA HIS A 271 -14.64 -15.73 9.66
C HIS A 271 -15.64 -14.62 9.34
N LEU A 272 -16.20 -13.97 10.36
CA LEU A 272 -17.15 -12.87 10.18
C LEU A 272 -16.51 -11.69 9.44
N LEU A 273 -15.30 -11.28 9.82
CA LEU A 273 -14.59 -10.18 9.17
C LEU A 273 -14.27 -10.50 7.70
N THR A 274 -13.82 -11.73 7.41
CA THR A 274 -13.60 -12.18 6.02
C THR A 274 -14.90 -12.18 5.22
N TRP A 275 -15.98 -12.69 5.81
CA TRP A 275 -17.30 -12.66 5.19
C TRP A 275 -17.75 -11.21 4.92
N CYS A 276 -17.54 -10.27 5.84
CA CYS A 276 -17.87 -8.86 5.63
C CYS A 276 -17.05 -8.27 4.49
N LEU A 277 -15.73 -8.49 4.50
CA LEU A 277 -14.81 -8.06 3.44
C LEU A 277 -15.27 -8.53 2.07
N VAL A 278 -15.71 -9.78 1.95
CA VAL A 278 -16.08 -10.38 0.67
C VAL A 278 -17.53 -10.09 0.29
N GLU A 279 -18.50 -10.45 1.12
CA GLU A 279 -19.92 -10.44 0.76
C GLU A 279 -20.57 -9.06 0.83
N THR A 280 -19.90 -8.06 1.43
CA THR A 280 -20.42 -6.69 1.51
C THR A 280 -19.58 -5.68 0.74
N ARG A 281 -18.57 -6.14 -0.02
CA ARG A 281 -17.61 -5.30 -0.77
C ARG A 281 -18.26 -4.26 -1.66
N ASP A 282 -19.42 -4.56 -2.24
CA ASP A 282 -20.18 -3.64 -3.10
C ASP A 282 -20.52 -2.31 -2.39
N VAL A 283 -20.66 -2.32 -1.05
CA VAL A 283 -20.90 -1.13 -0.24
C VAL A 283 -19.66 -0.21 -0.25
N LEU A 284 -18.46 -0.79 -0.17
CA LEU A 284 -17.21 -0.05 -0.27
C LEU A 284 -16.97 0.42 -1.71
N GLU A 285 -17.15 -0.45 -2.70
CA GLU A 285 -17.01 -0.11 -4.12
C GLU A 285 -17.88 1.07 -4.54
N ALA A 286 -19.15 1.08 -4.09
CA ALA A 286 -20.10 2.12 -4.44
C ALA A 286 -19.57 3.53 -4.12
N GLN A 287 -18.73 3.66 -3.10
CA GLN A 287 -18.13 4.93 -2.71
C GLN A 287 -17.04 5.42 -3.66
N TYR A 288 -16.57 4.58 -4.59
CA TYR A 288 -15.52 4.90 -5.56
C TYR A 288 -15.97 4.82 -7.02
N ARG A 289 -17.20 4.35 -7.30
CA ARG A 289 -17.75 4.21 -8.68
C ARG A 289 -17.79 5.49 -9.52
N HIS A 290 -17.55 6.64 -8.90
CA HIS A 290 -17.43 7.94 -9.57
C HIS A 290 -16.03 8.21 -10.15
N ILE A 291 -15.05 7.35 -9.88
CA ILE A 291 -13.66 7.43 -10.35
C ILE A 291 -13.39 6.19 -11.21
N PRO A 292 -12.72 6.29 -12.38
CA PRO A 292 -12.33 5.12 -13.16
C PRO A 292 -11.57 4.07 -12.32
N PRO A 293 -11.84 2.76 -12.47
CA PRO A 293 -11.23 1.69 -11.66
C PRO A 293 -9.73 1.77 -11.45
N ASP A 294 -8.98 1.96 -12.54
CA ASP A 294 -7.51 1.98 -12.51
C ASP A 294 -6.94 3.26 -11.89
N GLN A 295 -7.76 4.30 -11.74
CA GLN A 295 -7.40 5.57 -11.11
C GLN A 295 -8.09 5.75 -9.75
N SER A 296 -8.72 4.70 -9.25
CA SER A 296 -9.38 4.74 -7.94
C SER A 296 -8.36 4.45 -6.84
N PRO A 297 -8.38 5.20 -5.73
CA PRO A 297 -7.54 4.93 -4.56
C PRO A 297 -7.90 3.61 -3.84
N LEU A 298 -9.00 2.99 -4.24
CA LEU A 298 -9.29 1.57 -4.05
C LEU A 298 -9.86 1.04 -5.37
N SER A 299 -9.09 0.21 -6.07
CA SER A 299 -9.50 -0.32 -7.37
C SER A 299 -10.71 -1.26 -7.24
N TYR A 300 -11.54 -1.32 -8.27
CA TYR A 300 -12.75 -2.15 -8.27
C TYR A 300 -13.00 -2.75 -9.67
N PRO A 301 -13.74 -3.88 -9.82
CA PRO A 301 -14.38 -4.64 -8.76
C PRO A 301 -13.37 -5.36 -7.85
N LEU A 302 -13.71 -5.44 -6.56
CA LEU A 302 -13.00 -6.30 -5.62
C LEU A 302 -13.35 -7.75 -5.97
N GLN A 303 -12.35 -8.50 -6.43
CA GLN A 303 -12.53 -9.88 -6.87
C GLN A 303 -12.13 -10.82 -5.74
N PRO A 304 -13.05 -11.62 -5.16
CA PRO A 304 -12.75 -12.46 -4.00
C PRO A 304 -11.57 -13.42 -4.20
N ALA A 305 -11.41 -13.96 -5.42
CA ALA A 305 -10.25 -14.80 -5.75
C ALA A 305 -8.91 -14.06 -5.68
N LYS A 306 -8.88 -12.77 -6.03
CA LYS A 306 -7.68 -11.93 -5.87
C LYS A 306 -7.49 -11.49 -4.42
N MET A 307 -8.58 -11.25 -3.70
CA MET A 307 -8.53 -10.92 -2.27
C MET A 307 -7.90 -12.04 -1.44
N ALA A 308 -8.02 -13.30 -1.89
CA ALA A 308 -7.36 -14.45 -1.27
C ALA A 308 -5.85 -14.56 -1.56
N GLN A 309 -5.31 -13.81 -2.54
CA GLN A 309 -3.89 -13.88 -2.95
C GLN A 309 -3.01 -12.97 -2.10
N SER A 310 -2.72 -13.40 -0.88
CA SER A 310 -1.91 -12.66 0.08
C SER A 310 -0.42 -13.02 0.02
N THR A 311 0.43 -12.05 0.35
CA THR A 311 1.89 -12.19 0.49
C THR A 311 2.33 -12.76 1.84
N ILE A 312 1.40 -12.84 2.80
CA ILE A 312 1.53 -13.60 4.06
C ILE A 312 0.39 -14.63 4.17
N PRO A 313 0.52 -15.71 4.97
CA PRO A 313 -0.52 -16.72 5.10
C PRO A 313 -1.88 -16.15 5.48
N LEU A 314 -2.95 -16.68 4.88
CA LEU A 314 -4.31 -16.35 5.31
C LEU A 314 -4.57 -16.88 6.71
N HIS A 315 -5.43 -16.20 7.47
CA HIS A 315 -5.96 -16.75 8.71
C HIS A 315 -6.76 -18.04 8.39
N PRO A 316 -6.68 -19.12 9.20
CA PRO A 316 -7.36 -20.38 8.89
C PRO A 316 -8.86 -20.24 8.59
N ALA A 317 -9.56 -19.38 9.32
CA ALA A 317 -10.97 -19.07 9.09
C ALA A 317 -11.25 -18.36 7.74
N ALA A 318 -10.31 -17.53 7.28
CA ALA A 318 -10.40 -16.83 6.00
C ALA A 318 -10.11 -17.80 4.85
N GLU A 319 -9.04 -18.60 4.97
CA GLU A 319 -8.68 -19.65 4.03
C GLU A 319 -9.83 -20.66 3.85
N GLN A 320 -10.44 -21.12 4.95
CA GLN A 320 -11.61 -22.00 4.91
C GLN A 320 -12.79 -21.35 4.19
N PHE A 321 -13.05 -20.05 4.44
CA PHE A 321 -14.09 -19.30 3.75
C PHE A 321 -13.82 -19.26 2.24
N TYR A 322 -12.64 -18.80 1.81
CA TYR A 322 -12.31 -18.69 0.38
C TYR A 322 -12.34 -20.06 -0.33
N ARG A 323 -11.84 -21.14 0.28
CA ARG A 323 -11.93 -22.49 -0.29
C ARG A 323 -13.38 -22.94 -0.45
N ARG A 324 -14.21 -22.77 0.59
CA ARG A 324 -15.61 -23.19 0.59
C ARG A 324 -16.41 -22.47 -0.50
N GLU A 325 -16.17 -21.18 -0.70
CA GLU A 325 -16.85 -20.38 -1.72
C GLU A 325 -16.20 -20.52 -3.13
N GLY A 326 -15.13 -21.32 -3.27
CA GLY A 326 -14.47 -21.58 -4.55
C GLY A 326 -13.55 -20.46 -5.05
N TYR A 327 -13.13 -19.56 -4.16
CA TYR A 327 -12.22 -18.46 -4.46
C TYR A 327 -10.74 -18.80 -4.29
N LEU A 328 -10.43 -19.91 -3.61
CA LEU A 328 -9.07 -20.42 -3.41
C LEU A 328 -9.03 -21.91 -3.72
N GLN A 329 -8.12 -22.35 -4.59
CA GLN A 329 -7.89 -23.77 -4.88
C GLN A 329 -6.71 -24.32 -4.05
N ASP A 330 -6.64 -25.63 -3.88
CA ASP A 330 -5.55 -26.26 -3.11
C ASP A 330 -4.16 -26.04 -3.74
N SER A 331 -4.10 -25.82 -5.06
CA SER A 331 -2.88 -25.48 -5.80
C SER A 331 -2.38 -24.05 -5.57
N ASP A 332 -3.20 -23.18 -4.98
CA ASP A 332 -2.94 -21.74 -4.91
C ASP A 332 -2.27 -21.32 -3.60
N THR A 333 -1.92 -22.28 -2.73
CA THR A 333 -1.29 -22.01 -1.44
C THR A 333 0.23 -21.79 -1.63
N PRO A 334 0.77 -20.57 -1.46
CA PRO A 334 2.18 -20.28 -1.75
C PRO A 334 3.15 -20.65 -0.62
N PHE A 335 2.65 -21.18 0.50
CA PHE A 335 3.38 -21.30 1.77
C PHE A 335 3.41 -22.73 2.31
#